data_AF-A0A450X0B2-F1
#
_entry.id   AF-A0A450X0B2-F1
#
_cell.length_a   1.000
_cell.length_b   1.000
_cell.length_c   1.000
_cell.angle_alpha   90.00
_cell.angle_beta   90.00
_cell.angle_gamma   90.00
#
_symmetry.space_group_name_H-M   'P 1'
#
loop_
_entity.id
_entity.type
_entity.pdbx_description
1 polymer ?
#
loop_
_entity_poly.entity_id
_entity_poly.type
_entity_poly.pdbx_seq_one_letter_code
_entity_poly.pdbx_strand_id
1 'polypeptide(L)'
;MATEIAAIGIRKDIEQVIKEIELERIVYFFGAGASAGAQGFPDGSALSEWLTERLWKKGKLPEEPPSVYQKTKDAYDSDLRLICDDLQLSSQLYQYLSLSKRRGLEEILTRCYGGVEKGGHRLSPPPIYKCIVRGIKRRIEQAENKRPPPLLLTTNFDNLLELALEEQSVAYDLLLYRRMNDPGRFSDFYYRENSLLESTNNFDDIERSTWRPKIPGKNPLVIKLHGCLQPVCKEGKPEVPLTITDQDYLSPALYTLYDAFPSAIRDKLSNNHWLFLGHSFKDLHIRLFLQHLHDSYDSGKNNKPKIFAITRGSNVQRILRISQEIHLIPCEMDRFVDELCGLEEEKEEPNT
;
A
#
# COMPACT_ATOMS: atom_id res chain seq x y z
N MET A 1 -16.93 -27.06 16.33
CA MET A 1 -18.04 -26.08 16.47
C MET A 1 -17.55 -24.63 16.54
N ALA A 2 -16.78 -24.18 17.54
CA ALA A 2 -16.31 -22.78 17.61
C ALA A 2 -15.43 -22.35 16.42
N THR A 3 -14.48 -23.20 16.00
CA THR A 3 -13.60 -22.98 14.83
C THR A 3 -14.38 -22.92 13.52
N GLU A 4 -15.45 -23.70 13.42
CA GLU A 4 -16.29 -23.80 12.22
C GLU A 4 -17.21 -22.57 12.08
N ILE A 5 -17.79 -22.11 13.20
CA ILE A 5 -18.54 -20.85 13.25
C ILE A 5 -17.64 -19.65 12.90
N ALA A 6 -16.40 -19.63 13.42
CA ALA A 6 -15.43 -18.60 13.07
C ALA A 6 -15.06 -18.63 11.58
N ALA A 7 -14.87 -19.82 11.00
CA ALA A 7 -14.61 -20.00 9.57
C ALA A 7 -15.77 -19.52 8.69
N ILE A 8 -17.02 -19.81 9.08
CA ILE A 8 -18.22 -19.32 8.40
C ILE A 8 -18.30 -17.79 8.45
N GLY A 9 -17.97 -17.18 9.59
CA GLY A 9 -17.92 -15.73 9.74
C GLY A 9 -16.90 -15.08 8.80
N ILE A 10 -15.67 -15.60 8.77
CA ILE A 10 -14.60 -15.10 7.90
C ILE A 10 -14.99 -15.22 6.42
N ARG A 11 -15.58 -16.35 6.01
CA ARG A 11 -16.05 -16.54 4.63
C ARG A 11 -17.09 -15.49 4.23
N LYS A 12 -18.08 -15.23 5.08
CA LYS A 12 -19.09 -14.19 4.82
C LYS A 12 -18.48 -12.79 4.72
N ASP A 13 -17.47 -12.49 5.55
CA ASP A 13 -16.75 -11.22 5.49
C ASP A 13 -16.00 -11.09 4.14
N ILE A 14 -15.35 -12.17 3.67
CA ILE A 14 -14.68 -12.22 2.36
C ILE A 14 -15.69 -12.08 1.22
N GLU A 15 -16.80 -12.82 1.23
CA GLU A 15 -17.88 -12.72 0.24
C GLU A 15 -18.42 -11.29 0.16
N GLN A 16 -18.57 -10.61 1.31
CA GLN A 16 -18.99 -9.22 1.36
C GLN A 16 -17.94 -8.28 0.73
N VAL A 17 -16.64 -8.50 0.95
CA VAL A 17 -15.58 -7.73 0.28
C VAL A 17 -15.65 -7.94 -1.24
N ILE A 18 -15.75 -9.19 -1.68
CA ILE A 18 -15.79 -9.53 -3.11
C ILE A 18 -17.00 -8.88 -3.78
N LYS A 19 -18.16 -8.90 -3.13
CA LYS A 19 -19.35 -8.19 -3.61
C LYS A 19 -19.10 -6.68 -3.80
N GLU A 20 -18.42 -6.02 -2.86
CA GLU A 20 -18.10 -4.59 -3.01
C GLU A 20 -17.04 -4.33 -4.10
N ILE A 21 -16.14 -5.29 -4.36
CA ILE A 21 -15.19 -5.26 -5.48
C ILE A 21 -15.96 -5.31 -6.82
N GLU A 22 -16.91 -6.23 -6.94
CA GLU A 22 -17.77 -6.40 -8.13
C GLU A 22 -18.67 -5.18 -8.38
N LEU A 23 -19.15 -4.54 -7.31
CA LEU A 23 -19.91 -3.29 -7.39
C LEU A 23 -19.06 -2.06 -7.71
N GLU A 24 -17.73 -2.23 -7.80
CA GLU A 24 -16.76 -1.17 -8.08
C GLU A 24 -16.76 -0.04 -7.05
N ARG A 25 -17.05 -0.40 -5.81
CA ARG A 25 -17.10 0.55 -4.69
C ARG A 25 -15.86 0.47 -3.83
N ILE A 26 -14.75 -0.06 -4.35
CA ILE A 26 -13.53 -0.26 -3.57
C ILE A 26 -12.35 0.55 -4.10
N VAL A 27 -11.69 1.23 -3.17
CA VAL A 27 -10.33 1.75 -3.27
C VAL A 27 -9.40 0.71 -2.67
N TYR A 28 -8.39 0.29 -3.43
CA TYR A 28 -7.38 -0.65 -2.96
C TYR A 28 -6.24 0.11 -2.29
N PHE A 29 -5.79 -0.36 -1.13
CA PHE A 29 -4.64 0.19 -0.45
C PHE A 29 -3.65 -0.93 -0.10
N PHE A 30 -2.51 -0.94 -0.79
CA PHE A 30 -1.47 -1.96 -0.70
C PHE A 30 -0.29 -1.51 0.16
N GLY A 31 0.04 -2.32 1.17
CA GLY A 31 1.22 -2.19 2.01
C GLY A 31 2.28 -3.23 1.68
N ALA A 32 3.40 -3.17 2.41
CA ALA A 32 4.57 -4.01 2.13
C ALA A 32 4.26 -5.52 2.23
N GLY A 33 3.31 -5.90 3.07
CA GLY A 33 2.86 -7.30 3.21
C GLY A 33 2.21 -7.86 1.93
N ALA A 34 1.70 -7.00 1.04
CA ALA A 34 1.19 -7.44 -0.26
C ALA A 34 2.34 -7.79 -1.23
N SER A 35 3.51 -7.17 -1.05
CA SER A 35 4.75 -7.46 -1.80
C SER A 35 5.61 -8.55 -1.15
N ALA A 36 5.42 -8.85 0.14
CA ALA A 36 6.29 -9.72 0.94
C ALA A 36 6.39 -11.19 0.48
N GLY A 37 5.54 -11.63 -0.46
CA GLY A 37 5.63 -12.95 -1.10
C GLY A 37 6.43 -12.99 -2.41
N ALA A 38 6.75 -11.84 -3.01
CA ALA A 38 7.56 -11.78 -4.21
C ALA A 38 9.04 -11.99 -3.85
N GLN A 39 9.52 -13.22 -4.09
CA GLN A 39 10.91 -13.71 -4.04
C GLN A 39 11.92 -12.76 -3.36
N GLY A 40 11.89 -12.69 -2.03
CA GLY A 40 12.98 -12.12 -1.24
C GLY A 40 12.82 -10.65 -0.82
N PHE A 41 11.68 -10.01 -1.07
CA PHE A 41 11.39 -8.72 -0.43
C PHE A 41 11.18 -8.90 1.07
N PRO A 42 12.00 -8.26 1.92
CA PRO A 42 11.67 -8.21 3.33
C PRO A 42 10.40 -7.36 3.49
N ASP A 43 9.46 -7.84 4.31
CA ASP A 43 8.43 -6.95 4.83
C ASP A 43 9.07 -5.86 5.72
N GLY A 44 8.31 -4.83 6.08
CA GLY A 44 8.85 -3.72 6.88
C GLY A 44 9.48 -4.17 8.19
N SER A 45 8.98 -5.27 8.78
CA SER A 45 9.55 -5.88 9.98
C SER A 45 10.89 -6.53 9.66
N ALA A 46 10.95 -7.46 8.69
CA ALA A 46 12.18 -8.11 8.26
C ALA A 46 13.27 -7.12 7.80
N LEU A 47 12.88 -6.01 7.18
CA LEU A 47 13.81 -4.96 6.76
C LEU A 47 14.39 -4.23 7.98
N SER A 48 13.53 -3.89 8.95
CA SER A 48 13.94 -3.26 10.21
C SER A 48 14.91 -4.16 10.97
N GLU A 49 14.62 -5.45 11.04
CA GLU A 49 15.47 -6.47 11.67
C GLU A 49 16.83 -6.56 10.99
N TRP A 50 16.84 -6.74 9.66
CA TRP A 50 18.06 -6.81 8.86
C TRP A 50 18.91 -5.54 8.98
N LEU A 51 18.28 -4.36 8.95
CA LEU A 51 18.98 -3.08 9.07
C LEU A 51 19.60 -2.92 10.45
N THR A 52 18.87 -3.29 11.51
CA THR A 52 19.34 -3.26 12.89
C THR A 52 20.58 -4.15 13.06
N GLU A 53 20.53 -5.39 12.56
CA GLU A 53 21.67 -6.31 12.58
C GLU A 53 22.88 -5.72 11.81
N ARG A 54 22.66 -5.12 10.64
CA ARG A 54 23.74 -4.51 9.83
C ARG A 54 24.37 -3.29 10.50
N LEU A 55 23.58 -2.46 11.19
CA LEU A 55 24.08 -1.29 11.90
C LEU A 55 24.88 -1.70 13.14
N TRP A 56 24.41 -2.71 13.88
CA TRP A 56 25.15 -3.30 14.99
C TRP A 56 26.50 -3.89 14.54
N LYS A 57 26.51 -4.74 13.51
CA LYS A 57 27.76 -5.32 12.96
C LYS A 57 28.79 -4.28 12.52
N LYS A 58 28.36 -3.04 12.23
CA LYS A 58 29.23 -1.91 11.87
C LYS A 58 29.65 -1.03 13.06
N GLY A 59 29.33 -1.44 14.29
CA GLY A 59 29.59 -0.66 15.51
C GLY A 59 28.80 0.66 15.55
N LYS A 60 27.68 0.74 14.83
CA LYS A 60 26.80 1.93 14.80
C LYS A 60 25.68 1.85 15.83
N LEU A 61 25.47 0.69 16.43
CA LEU A 61 24.60 0.49 17.59
C LEU A 61 25.46 0.03 18.77
N PRO A 62 25.16 0.50 20.00
CA PRO A 62 25.96 0.22 21.18
C PRO A 62 25.82 -1.21 21.69
N GLU A 63 24.70 -1.88 21.39
CA GLU A 63 24.37 -3.22 21.89
C GLU A 63 23.96 -4.17 20.76
N GLU A 64 24.27 -5.46 20.95
CA GLU A 64 23.84 -6.52 20.05
C GLU A 64 22.32 -6.67 20.10
N PRO A 65 21.63 -6.62 18.94
CA PRO A 65 20.20 -6.86 18.93
C PRO A 65 19.94 -8.28 19.45
N PRO A 66 18.97 -8.47 20.36
CA PRO A 66 18.81 -9.73 21.10
C PRO A 66 18.67 -10.94 20.16
N SER A 67 19.40 -12.04 20.45
CA SER A 67 19.58 -13.26 19.62
C SER A 67 18.33 -14.00 19.11
N VAL A 68 17.13 -13.51 19.42
CA VAL A 68 15.83 -14.01 18.91
C VAL A 68 15.78 -14.00 17.36
N TYR A 69 16.63 -13.19 16.71
CA TYR A 69 16.70 -13.04 15.26
C TYR A 69 17.22 -14.26 14.46
N GLN A 70 17.79 -15.29 15.09
CA GLN A 70 18.20 -16.52 14.39
C GLN A 70 17.11 -17.59 14.28
N LYS A 71 15.96 -17.37 14.93
CA LYS A 71 14.82 -18.31 14.98
C LYS A 71 13.73 -18.04 13.94
N THR A 72 13.93 -17.15 12.98
CA THR A 72 12.99 -16.91 11.85
C THR A 72 13.09 -17.97 10.77
N LYS A 73 13.14 -19.25 11.17
CA LYS A 73 12.92 -20.38 10.27
C LYS A 73 11.68 -21.20 10.62
N ASP A 74 11.28 -21.22 11.89
CA ASP A 74 10.17 -22.08 12.32
C ASP A 74 9.12 -21.27 13.11
N ALA A 75 8.04 -20.96 12.39
CA ALA A 75 6.70 -20.65 12.88
C ALA A 75 6.50 -19.36 13.72
N TYR A 76 5.94 -18.36 13.03
CA TYR A 76 5.10 -17.33 13.63
C TYR A 76 4.06 -17.94 14.57
N ASP A 77 4.07 -17.52 15.84
CA ASP A 77 2.93 -16.88 16.53
C ASP A 77 2.99 -17.16 18.05
N SER A 78 3.29 -16.13 18.84
CA SER A 78 2.42 -15.64 19.92
C SER A 78 3.16 -14.59 20.77
N ASP A 79 2.55 -13.40 20.83
CA ASP A 79 2.78 -12.32 21.79
C ASP A 79 3.87 -11.27 21.53
N LEU A 80 3.76 -10.68 20.33
CA LEU A 80 4.19 -9.31 19.98
C LEU A 80 3.38 -8.20 20.70
N ARG A 81 3.18 -8.35 22.01
CA ARG A 81 2.55 -7.33 22.88
C ARG A 81 3.48 -6.77 23.96
N LEU A 82 4.61 -7.40 24.23
CA LEU A 82 5.60 -6.89 25.20
C LEU A 82 6.86 -6.30 24.54
N ILE A 83 6.97 -6.37 23.21
CA ILE A 83 8.14 -5.87 22.46
C ILE A 83 7.85 -4.52 21.76
N CYS A 84 6.57 -4.18 21.55
CA CYS A 84 6.20 -2.88 20.96
C CYS A 84 6.19 -1.73 21.99
N ASP A 85 6.15 -2.02 23.29
CA ASP A 85 6.18 -0.98 24.33
C ASP A 85 7.62 -0.61 24.75
N ASP A 86 8.60 -1.51 24.57
CA ASP A 86 10.02 -1.26 24.92
C ASP A 86 10.94 -0.99 23.71
N LEU A 87 10.54 -1.35 22.48
CA LEU A 87 11.30 -1.01 21.28
C LEU A 87 10.56 0.07 20.48
N GLN A 88 10.90 1.32 20.76
CA GLN A 88 10.72 2.51 19.90
C GLN A 88 11.49 2.38 18.56
N LEU A 89 11.39 1.22 17.90
CA LEU A 89 11.94 0.94 16.58
C LEU A 89 10.90 1.13 15.47
N SER A 90 9.80 1.82 15.77
CA SER A 90 9.14 2.72 14.83
C SER A 90 9.53 4.15 15.21
N SER A 91 9.82 5.00 14.22
CA SER A 91 10.06 6.45 14.33
C SER A 91 11.35 7.00 14.96
N GLN A 92 11.80 6.56 16.13
CA GLN A 92 12.69 7.40 16.94
C GLN A 92 14.17 7.36 16.56
N LEU A 93 14.69 6.22 16.09
CA LEU A 93 16.06 6.13 15.57
C LEU A 93 16.27 6.96 14.28
N TYR A 94 15.17 7.36 13.63
CA TYR A 94 15.19 8.18 12.42
C TYR A 94 15.11 9.68 12.67
N GLN A 95 14.73 10.13 13.88
CA GLN A 95 14.61 11.56 14.23
C GLN A 95 15.93 12.33 14.08
N TYR A 96 17.07 11.63 14.07
CA TYR A 96 18.41 12.22 14.06
C TYR A 96 19.28 11.77 12.86
N LEU A 97 18.67 11.28 11.78
CA LEU A 97 19.44 11.06 10.56
C LEU A 97 19.76 12.41 9.91
N SER A 98 21.05 12.79 9.97
CA SER A 98 21.58 13.84 9.09
C SER A 98 21.24 13.54 7.63
N LEU A 99 21.17 14.55 6.77
CA LEU A 99 20.92 14.39 5.33
C LEU A 99 21.81 13.31 4.68
N SER A 100 23.08 13.23 5.11
CA SER A 100 24.02 12.19 4.68
C SER A 100 23.59 10.76 5.05
N LYS A 101 23.00 10.56 6.24
CA LYS A 101 22.48 9.25 6.67
C LYS A 101 21.17 8.91 5.95
N ARG A 102 20.36 9.90 5.61
CA ARG A 102 19.14 9.69 4.79
C ARG A 102 19.50 9.16 3.40
N ARG A 103 20.48 9.77 2.72
CA ARG A 103 20.96 9.25 1.41
C ARG A 103 21.41 7.80 1.51
N GLY A 104 22.14 7.44 2.56
CA GLY A 104 22.56 6.05 2.78
C GLY A 104 21.37 5.08 2.94
N LEU A 105 20.28 5.51 3.58
CA LEU A 105 19.05 4.73 3.68
C LEU A 105 18.35 4.61 2.32
N GLU A 106 18.26 5.70 1.56
CA GLU A 106 17.68 5.70 0.21
C GLU A 106 18.48 4.78 -0.74
N GLU A 107 19.80 4.73 -0.63
CA GLU A 107 20.65 3.79 -1.37
C GLU A 107 20.42 2.34 -0.96
N ILE A 108 20.20 2.07 0.33
CA ILE A 108 19.80 0.73 0.82
C ILE A 108 18.45 0.34 0.22
N LEU A 109 17.45 1.21 0.37
CA LEU A 109 16.12 0.97 -0.16
C LEU A 109 16.14 0.80 -1.68
N THR A 110 16.91 1.63 -2.40
CA THR A 110 17.06 1.52 -3.86
C THR A 110 17.64 0.16 -4.25
N ARG A 111 18.63 -0.35 -3.51
CA ARG A 111 19.18 -1.69 -3.79
C ARG A 111 18.20 -2.82 -3.46
N CYS A 112 17.42 -2.67 -2.39
CA CYS A 112 16.45 -3.69 -2.01
C CYS A 112 15.21 -3.68 -2.92
N TYR A 113 14.66 -2.49 -3.22
CA TYR A 113 13.34 -2.28 -3.83
C TYR A 113 13.35 -1.55 -5.18
N GLY A 114 14.46 -0.91 -5.56
CA GLY A 114 14.57 -0.20 -6.82
C GLY A 114 14.94 -1.07 -8.03
N GLY A 115 15.50 -2.28 -7.79
CA GLY A 115 16.08 -3.15 -8.81
C GLY A 115 15.14 -4.13 -9.51
N VAL A 116 13.84 -3.82 -9.61
CA VAL A 116 12.90 -4.69 -10.35
C VAL A 116 12.92 -4.33 -11.83
N GLU A 117 13.94 -4.81 -12.54
CA GLU A 117 14.07 -4.64 -13.99
C GLU A 117 13.47 -5.82 -14.75
N LYS A 118 12.86 -5.54 -15.91
CA LYS A 118 12.40 -6.56 -16.86
C LYS A 118 13.61 -7.29 -17.47
N GLY A 119 14.06 -8.39 -16.87
CA GLY A 119 14.97 -9.33 -17.57
C GLY A 119 16.10 -9.99 -16.78
N GLY A 120 16.44 -9.54 -15.56
CA GLY A 120 17.36 -10.25 -14.67
C GLY A 120 16.58 -10.95 -13.57
N HIS A 121 16.73 -12.27 -13.39
CA HIS A 121 16.06 -13.11 -12.37
C HIS A 121 14.78 -12.49 -11.77
N ARG A 122 13.72 -12.47 -12.59
CA ARG A 122 12.55 -11.60 -12.43
C ARG A 122 11.77 -11.88 -11.15
N LEU A 123 11.64 -10.86 -10.33
CA LEU A 123 10.56 -10.76 -9.35
C LEU A 123 9.23 -10.77 -10.12
N SER A 124 8.41 -11.78 -9.89
CA SER A 124 7.06 -11.83 -10.45
C SER A 124 6.09 -11.12 -9.52
N PRO A 125 5.09 -10.39 -10.05
CA PRO A 125 4.07 -9.79 -9.20
C PRO A 125 3.41 -10.86 -8.31
N PRO A 126 3.19 -10.57 -7.01
CA PRO A 126 2.45 -11.41 -6.11
C PRO A 126 1.08 -11.81 -6.68
N PRO A 127 0.57 -13.02 -6.34
CA PRO A 127 -0.73 -13.49 -6.80
C PRO A 127 -1.87 -12.49 -6.55
N ILE A 128 -1.85 -11.76 -5.43
CA ILE A 128 -2.85 -10.75 -5.11
C ILE A 128 -2.91 -9.60 -6.12
N TYR A 129 -1.76 -9.10 -6.60
CA TYR A 129 -1.75 -8.06 -7.63
C TYR A 129 -2.29 -8.61 -8.95
N LYS A 130 -1.87 -9.82 -9.35
CA LYS A 130 -2.35 -10.44 -10.58
C LYS A 130 -3.86 -10.67 -10.55
N CYS A 131 -4.40 -11.17 -9.45
CA CYS A 131 -5.83 -11.42 -9.27
C CYS A 131 -6.63 -10.11 -9.42
N ILE A 132 -6.24 -9.07 -8.66
CA ILE A 132 -6.92 -7.76 -8.71
C ILE A 132 -6.82 -7.12 -10.09
N VAL A 133 -5.64 -7.14 -10.72
CA VAL A 133 -5.44 -6.56 -12.06
C VAL A 133 -6.25 -7.30 -13.12
N ARG A 134 -6.35 -8.63 -13.06
CA ARG A 134 -7.22 -9.40 -13.96
C ARG A 134 -8.67 -8.96 -13.84
N GLY A 135 -9.18 -8.83 -12.61
CA GLY A 135 -10.52 -8.31 -12.35
C GLY A 135 -10.71 -6.86 -12.83
N ILE A 136 -9.69 -6.01 -12.73
CA ILE A 136 -9.71 -4.66 -13.32
C ILE A 136 -9.79 -4.71 -14.84
N LYS A 137 -8.95 -5.53 -15.50
CA LYS A 137 -8.90 -5.69 -16.95
C LYS A 137 -10.26 -6.08 -17.52
N ARG A 138 -10.85 -7.17 -17.00
CA ARG A 138 -12.16 -7.66 -17.44
C ARG A 138 -13.23 -6.58 -17.35
N ARG A 139 -13.22 -5.80 -16.26
CA ARG A 139 -14.16 -4.69 -16.08
C ARG A 139 -13.97 -3.58 -17.11
N ILE A 140 -12.72 -3.18 -17.38
CA ILE A 140 -12.43 -2.19 -18.42
C ILE A 140 -12.94 -2.68 -19.78
N GLU A 141 -12.71 -3.94 -20.11
CA GLU A 141 -13.17 -4.56 -21.36
C GLU A 141 -14.70 -4.65 -21.47
N GLN A 142 -15.41 -4.86 -20.35
CA GLN A 142 -16.87 -4.97 -20.31
C GLN A 142 -17.61 -3.63 -20.20
N ALA A 143 -17.02 -2.61 -19.57
CA ALA A 143 -17.75 -1.43 -19.11
C ALA A 143 -17.99 -0.33 -20.17
N GLU A 144 -17.51 -0.47 -21.42
CA GLU A 144 -17.61 0.56 -22.48
C GLU A 144 -17.25 1.98 -21.98
N ASN A 145 -16.29 2.13 -21.06
CA ASN A 145 -15.92 3.40 -20.40
C ASN A 145 -17.01 4.11 -19.58
N LYS A 146 -18.09 3.43 -19.19
CA LYS A 146 -19.21 4.06 -18.43
C LYS A 146 -18.94 4.20 -16.92
N ARG A 147 -17.87 3.59 -16.41
CA ARG A 147 -17.57 3.56 -14.98
C ARG A 147 -16.23 4.24 -14.68
N PRO A 148 -16.12 4.91 -13.52
CA PRO A 148 -14.87 5.56 -13.14
C PRO A 148 -13.77 4.52 -12.93
N PRO A 149 -12.53 4.80 -13.33
CA PRO A 149 -11.45 3.86 -13.16
C PRO A 149 -11.12 3.65 -11.69
N PRO A 150 -10.62 2.45 -11.33
CA PRO A 150 -10.26 2.11 -9.96
C PRO A 150 -9.10 2.96 -9.46
N LEU A 151 -9.07 3.16 -8.15
CA LEU A 151 -7.94 3.78 -7.46
C LEU A 151 -7.12 2.71 -6.74
N LEU A 152 -5.81 2.74 -6.98
CA LEU A 152 -4.85 1.79 -6.44
C LEU A 152 -3.80 2.57 -5.64
N LEU A 153 -3.98 2.68 -4.33
CA LEU A 153 -3.04 3.35 -3.45
C LEU A 153 -1.99 2.36 -2.94
N THR A 154 -0.76 2.83 -2.80
CA THR A 154 0.29 2.03 -2.17
C THR A 154 1.30 2.87 -1.41
N THR A 155 1.83 2.30 -0.33
CA THR A 155 3.04 2.79 0.35
C THR A 155 4.30 2.03 -0.07
N ASN A 156 4.21 1.13 -1.05
CA ASN A 156 5.35 0.35 -1.49
C ASN A 156 6.24 1.17 -2.42
N PHE A 157 7.56 0.98 -2.27
CA PHE A 157 8.54 1.59 -3.14
C PHE A 157 8.80 0.78 -4.42
N ASP A 158 8.54 -0.54 -4.38
CA ASP A 158 8.66 -1.45 -5.52
C ASP A 158 7.64 -1.12 -6.63
N ASN A 159 7.79 -1.71 -7.81
CA ASN A 159 6.90 -1.50 -8.96
C ASN A 159 6.06 -2.75 -9.29
N LEU A 160 5.82 -3.64 -8.32
CA LEU A 160 5.21 -4.94 -8.59
C LEU A 160 3.74 -4.81 -9.01
N LEU A 161 3.04 -3.79 -8.52
CA LEU A 161 1.66 -3.50 -8.93
C LEU A 161 1.61 -2.99 -10.37
N GLU A 162 2.51 -2.08 -10.72
CA GLU A 162 2.69 -1.57 -12.08
C GLU A 162 3.08 -2.69 -13.05
N LEU A 163 3.99 -3.57 -12.62
CA LEU A 163 4.38 -4.75 -13.39
C LEU A 163 3.18 -5.69 -13.61
N ALA A 164 2.31 -5.88 -12.61
CA ALA A 164 1.09 -6.68 -12.78
C ALA A 164 0.14 -6.05 -13.82
N LEU A 165 -0.03 -4.73 -13.78
CA LEU A 165 -0.83 -3.98 -14.78
C LEU A 165 -0.28 -4.18 -16.19
N GLU A 166 1.04 -4.07 -16.36
CA GLU A 166 1.70 -4.28 -17.65
C GLU A 166 1.65 -5.72 -18.14
N GLU A 167 1.90 -6.71 -17.28
CA GLU A 167 1.79 -8.14 -17.63
C GLU A 167 0.40 -8.48 -18.17
N GLN A 168 -0.63 -7.76 -17.73
CA GLN A 168 -2.01 -7.92 -18.19
C GLN A 168 -2.40 -6.94 -19.33
N SER A 169 -1.47 -6.10 -19.80
CA SER A 169 -1.73 -5.07 -20.82
C SER A 169 -2.81 -4.06 -20.41
N VAL A 170 -2.86 -3.71 -19.13
CA VAL A 170 -3.75 -2.69 -18.59
C VAL A 170 -3.00 -1.36 -18.53
N ALA A 171 -3.40 -0.40 -19.36
CA ALA A 171 -2.88 0.97 -19.27
C ALA A 171 -3.25 1.56 -17.91
N TYR A 172 -2.34 2.29 -17.28
CA TYR A 172 -2.55 2.92 -15.98
C TYR A 172 -1.95 4.31 -15.96
N ASP A 173 -2.47 5.16 -15.08
CA ASP A 173 -1.88 6.44 -14.76
C ASP A 173 -1.13 6.34 -13.43
N LEU A 174 -0.09 7.15 -13.26
CA LEU A 174 0.73 7.16 -12.05
C LEU A 174 0.72 8.52 -11.40
N LEU A 175 0.44 8.55 -10.11
CA LEU A 175 0.49 9.73 -9.26
C LEU A 175 1.47 9.49 -8.11
N LEU A 176 2.57 10.23 -8.07
CA LEU A 176 3.58 10.15 -7.02
C LEU A 176 3.40 11.32 -6.06
N TYR A 177 3.28 11.01 -4.78
CA TYR A 177 3.31 12.03 -3.73
C TYR A 177 4.72 12.64 -3.67
N ARG A 178 4.82 13.97 -3.82
CA ARG A 178 6.07 14.70 -3.65
C ARG A 178 6.12 15.25 -2.24
N ARG A 179 6.98 14.67 -1.41
CA ARG A 179 7.29 15.28 -0.12
C ARG A 179 8.07 16.57 -0.34
N MET A 180 7.63 17.64 0.30
CA MET A 180 8.33 18.92 0.28
C MET A 180 9.29 19.01 1.48
N ASN A 181 10.48 19.57 1.25
CA ASN A 181 11.42 19.90 2.33
C ASN A 181 10.97 21.12 3.14
N ASP A 182 10.12 21.96 2.55
CA ASP A 182 9.53 23.13 3.20
C ASP A 182 8.16 22.77 3.78
N PRO A 183 7.99 22.72 5.11
CA PRO A 183 6.72 22.41 5.76
C PRO A 183 5.64 23.47 5.53
N GLY A 184 5.99 24.68 5.07
CA GLY A 184 5.04 25.75 4.74
C GLY A 184 4.48 25.65 3.32
N ARG A 185 5.07 24.80 2.46
CA ARG A 185 4.60 24.58 1.09
C ARG A 185 3.74 23.32 1.05
N PHE A 186 2.52 23.45 0.54
CA PHE A 186 1.62 22.31 0.40
C PHE A 186 2.25 21.23 -0.50
N SER A 187 1.95 19.97 -0.20
CA SER A 187 2.42 18.82 -0.97
C SER A 187 1.98 18.92 -2.44
N ASP A 188 2.93 18.76 -3.36
CA ASP A 188 2.64 18.63 -4.79
C ASP A 188 2.61 17.13 -5.17
N PHE A 189 2.11 16.84 -6.36
CA PHE A 189 2.16 15.48 -6.92
C PHE A 189 2.83 15.50 -8.28
N TYR A 190 3.51 14.41 -8.60
CA TYR A 190 3.92 14.16 -9.97
C TYR A 190 2.95 13.21 -10.63
N TYR A 191 2.45 13.59 -11.80
CA TYR A 191 1.49 12.80 -12.53
C TYR A 191 2.05 12.36 -13.88
N ARG A 192 1.71 11.14 -14.29
CA ARG A 192 2.06 10.61 -15.60
C ARG A 192 0.94 9.77 -16.17
N GLU A 193 0.33 10.28 -17.24
CA GLU A 193 -0.70 9.59 -18.02
C GLU A 193 -0.10 8.42 -18.80
N ASN A 194 -0.88 7.34 -18.98
CA ASN A 194 -0.50 6.16 -19.77
C ASN A 194 0.91 5.68 -19.41
N SER A 195 1.15 5.54 -18.11
CA SER A 195 2.42 5.12 -17.56
C SER A 195 2.78 3.71 -18.02
N LEU A 196 4.06 3.57 -18.36
CA LEU A 196 4.74 2.28 -18.48
C LEU A 196 6.07 2.38 -17.70
N LEU A 197 6.60 1.26 -17.25
CA LEU A 197 7.88 1.08 -16.57
C LEU A 197 9.04 1.45 -17.49
N GLU A 198 8.88 1.22 -18.80
CA GLU A 198 9.83 1.60 -19.85
C GLU A 198 9.48 2.95 -20.51
N SER A 199 8.43 3.63 -20.05
CA SER A 199 8.02 4.89 -20.65
C SER A 199 9.04 5.99 -20.38
N THR A 200 9.44 6.70 -21.43
CA THR A 200 10.20 7.95 -21.37
C THR A 200 9.29 9.18 -21.23
N ASN A 201 7.98 9.00 -21.01
CA ASN A 201 7.07 10.12 -20.82
C ASN A 201 7.45 10.87 -19.55
N ASN A 202 7.55 12.19 -19.66
CA ASN A 202 7.83 13.05 -18.52
C ASN A 202 6.64 13.07 -17.56
N PHE A 203 6.95 13.19 -16.27
CA PHE A 203 5.94 13.49 -15.29
C PHE A 203 5.59 14.98 -15.33
N ASP A 204 4.30 15.30 -15.27
CA ASP A 204 3.80 16.65 -15.04
C ASP A 204 3.90 17.00 -13.55
N ASP A 205 4.22 18.26 -13.24
CA ASP A 205 4.11 18.79 -11.88
C ASP A 205 2.67 19.26 -11.65
N ILE A 206 2.00 18.68 -10.66
CA ILE A 206 0.65 19.07 -10.27
C ILE A 206 0.75 19.93 -9.02
N GLU A 207 0.68 21.24 -9.22
CA GLU A 207 0.55 22.18 -8.11
C GLU A 207 -0.87 22.16 -7.54
N ARG A 208 -0.97 22.16 -6.21
CA ARG A 208 -2.26 22.22 -5.50
C ARG A 208 -3.11 23.45 -5.87
N SER A 209 -2.46 24.56 -6.24
CA SER A 209 -3.11 25.83 -6.61
C SER A 209 -3.76 25.80 -8.00
N THR A 210 -3.27 24.93 -8.91
CA THR A 210 -3.72 24.85 -10.31
C THR A 210 -4.68 23.69 -10.54
N TRP A 211 -5.33 23.19 -9.48
CA TRP A 211 -6.07 21.92 -9.39
C TRP A 211 -7.33 21.79 -10.26
N ARG A 212 -7.17 21.94 -11.56
CA ARG A 212 -8.03 21.40 -12.59
C ARG A 212 -7.28 20.52 -13.61
N PRO A 213 -6.17 19.80 -13.30
CA PRO A 213 -5.79 18.73 -14.18
C PRO A 213 -6.95 17.73 -14.13
N LYS A 214 -7.63 17.60 -15.27
CA LYS A 214 -8.50 16.46 -15.51
C LYS A 214 -7.57 15.25 -15.44
N ILE A 215 -7.41 14.64 -14.26
CA ILE A 215 -6.87 13.29 -14.21
C ILE A 215 -7.77 12.50 -15.17
N PRO A 216 -7.26 12.06 -16.32
CA PRO A 216 -8.01 11.38 -17.34
C PRO A 216 -8.68 10.19 -16.66
N GLY A 217 -9.98 10.29 -16.44
CA GLY A 217 -10.76 9.27 -15.76
C GLY A 217 -10.98 8.05 -16.64
N LYS A 218 -9.97 7.63 -17.41
CA LYS A 218 -10.04 6.49 -18.34
C LYS A 218 -9.24 5.29 -17.83
N ASN A 219 -8.06 5.52 -17.26
CA ASN A 219 -7.19 4.46 -16.80
C ASN A 219 -7.24 4.30 -15.26
N PRO A 220 -7.05 3.09 -14.71
CA PRO A 220 -6.68 2.88 -13.32
C PRO A 220 -5.61 3.88 -12.87
N LEU A 221 -5.80 4.50 -11.71
CA LEU A 221 -4.82 5.43 -11.14
C LEU A 221 -4.05 4.75 -10.01
N VAL A 222 -2.75 4.56 -10.22
CA VAL A 222 -1.80 4.11 -9.20
C VAL A 222 -1.28 5.33 -8.44
N ILE A 223 -1.44 5.35 -7.13
CA ILE A 223 -1.01 6.45 -6.26
C ILE A 223 0.05 5.93 -5.29
N LYS A 224 1.28 6.44 -5.37
CA LYS A 224 2.38 6.04 -4.48
C LYS A 224 2.68 7.14 -3.46
N LEU A 225 2.46 6.83 -2.19
CA LEU A 225 2.55 7.80 -1.09
C LEU A 225 3.97 7.93 -0.52
N HIS A 226 4.76 6.86 -0.63
CA HIS A 226 6.15 6.85 -0.17
C HIS A 226 7.16 7.35 -1.21
N GLY A 227 6.68 7.70 -2.40
CA GLY A 227 7.51 8.00 -3.56
C GLY A 227 7.81 6.76 -4.38
N CYS A 228 8.86 6.82 -5.20
CA CYS A 228 9.18 5.82 -6.20
C CYS A 228 10.70 5.65 -6.28
N LEU A 229 11.18 4.41 -6.22
CA LEU A 229 12.62 4.11 -6.24
C LEU A 229 13.16 3.77 -7.62
N GLN A 230 12.26 3.51 -8.58
CA GLN A 230 12.62 3.10 -9.92
C GLN A 230 13.34 4.24 -10.67
N PRO A 231 14.34 3.93 -11.51
CA PRO A 231 15.06 4.94 -12.30
C PRO A 231 14.13 5.82 -13.13
N VAL A 232 13.07 5.22 -13.70
CA VAL A 232 12.07 5.93 -14.53
C VAL A 232 11.33 7.04 -13.77
N CYS A 233 11.24 6.94 -12.44
CA CYS A 233 10.64 7.99 -11.61
C CYS A 233 11.63 9.13 -11.26
N LYS A 234 12.92 8.93 -11.53
CA LYS A 234 14.00 9.88 -11.25
C LYS A 234 14.49 10.61 -12.50
N GLU A 235 14.16 10.11 -13.69
CA GLU A 235 14.64 10.67 -14.95
C GLU A 235 14.15 12.12 -15.16
N GLY A 236 15.09 13.03 -15.44
CA GLY A 236 14.79 14.44 -15.74
C GLY A 236 14.29 15.30 -14.57
N LYS A 237 14.29 14.79 -13.32
CA LYS A 237 13.76 15.51 -12.16
C LYS A 237 14.75 15.60 -10.99
N PRO A 238 14.67 16.65 -10.15
CA PRO A 238 15.35 16.65 -8.87
C PRO A 238 14.87 15.47 -8.02
N GLU A 239 15.76 14.83 -7.26
CA GLU A 239 15.46 13.67 -6.42
C GLU A 239 14.18 13.93 -5.60
N VAL A 240 13.11 13.18 -5.88
CA VAL A 240 11.85 13.27 -5.14
C VAL A 240 12.11 12.72 -3.75
N PRO A 241 11.97 13.53 -2.68
CA PRO A 241 12.25 13.04 -1.34
C PRO A 241 11.27 11.91 -1.02
N LEU A 242 11.81 10.75 -0.64
CA LEU A 242 10.99 9.61 -0.24
C LEU A 242 10.31 9.89 1.09
N THR A 243 9.20 9.22 1.37
CA THR A 243 8.63 9.12 2.72
C THR A 243 9.01 7.76 3.27
N ILE A 244 9.93 7.73 4.21
CA ILE A 244 10.52 6.49 4.75
C ILE A 244 10.25 6.35 6.24
N THR A 245 10.30 7.46 6.96
CA THR A 245 10.31 7.48 8.42
C THR A 245 8.98 8.02 8.94
N ASP A 246 8.57 7.60 10.13
CA ASP A 246 7.39 8.14 10.79
C ASP A 246 7.49 9.67 11.01
N GLN A 247 8.70 10.22 11.17
CA GLN A 247 8.89 11.67 11.24
C GLN A 247 8.52 12.36 9.93
N ASP A 248 8.66 11.67 8.81
CA ASP A 248 8.22 12.19 7.52
C ASP A 248 6.70 12.43 7.57
N TYR A 249 5.95 11.51 8.20
CA TYR A 249 4.51 11.60 8.43
C TYR A 249 4.07 12.64 9.47
N LEU A 250 4.94 12.97 10.44
CA LEU A 250 4.68 14.01 11.42
C LEU A 250 4.86 15.43 10.84
N SER A 251 5.28 15.56 9.57
CA SER A 251 5.22 16.85 8.89
C SER A 251 3.76 17.29 8.69
N PRO A 252 3.43 18.60 8.84
CA PRO A 252 2.06 19.09 8.65
C PRO A 252 1.44 18.72 7.28
N ALA A 253 2.31 18.55 6.27
CA ALA A 253 1.95 18.21 4.91
C ALA A 253 1.45 16.76 4.74
N LEU A 254 1.95 15.82 5.54
CA LEU A 254 1.52 14.41 5.51
C LEU A 254 0.44 14.10 6.54
N TYR A 255 0.36 14.85 7.64
CA TYR A 255 -0.82 14.81 8.52
C TYR A 255 -2.07 15.10 7.67
N THR A 256 -2.03 16.15 6.86
CA THR A 256 -3.13 16.53 5.94
C THR A 256 -3.11 15.79 4.60
N LEU A 257 -2.55 14.58 4.51
CA LEU A 257 -2.40 13.85 3.23
C LEU A 257 -3.75 13.70 2.49
N TYR A 258 -4.83 13.43 3.22
CA TYR A 258 -6.16 13.35 2.63
C TYR A 258 -6.54 14.66 1.92
N ASP A 259 -6.34 15.80 2.59
CA ASP A 259 -6.57 17.13 2.01
C ASP A 259 -5.60 17.48 0.89
N ALA A 260 -4.43 16.85 0.89
CA ALA A 260 -3.46 16.97 -0.19
C ALA A 260 -3.91 16.23 -1.46
N PHE A 261 -4.93 15.37 -1.45
CA PHE A 261 -5.42 14.79 -2.71
C PHE A 261 -6.28 15.75 -3.54
N PRO A 262 -6.25 15.62 -4.89
CA PRO A 262 -7.17 16.30 -5.79
C PRO A 262 -8.61 16.12 -5.36
N SER A 263 -9.44 17.16 -5.51
CA SER A 263 -10.87 17.07 -5.16
C SER A 263 -11.54 15.86 -5.81
N ALA A 264 -11.26 15.61 -7.10
CA ALA A 264 -11.77 14.43 -7.80
C ALA A 264 -11.30 13.10 -7.20
N ILE A 265 -10.08 13.04 -6.65
CA ILE A 265 -9.59 11.87 -5.92
C ILE A 265 -10.28 11.80 -4.55
N ARG A 266 -10.33 12.89 -3.78
CA ARG A 266 -11.02 12.94 -2.47
C ARG A 266 -12.48 12.52 -2.59
N ASP A 267 -13.18 12.95 -3.63
CA ASP A 267 -14.57 12.56 -3.89
C ASP A 267 -14.66 11.05 -4.10
N LYS A 268 -13.74 10.44 -4.86
CA LYS A 268 -13.68 8.98 -4.99
C LYS A 268 -13.36 8.32 -3.65
N LEU A 269 -12.35 8.79 -2.93
CA LEU A 269 -11.96 8.28 -1.61
C LEU A 269 -13.10 8.36 -0.57
N SER A 270 -13.92 9.42 -0.66
CA SER A 270 -15.06 9.65 0.22
C SER A 270 -16.27 8.77 -0.08
N ASN A 271 -16.45 8.39 -1.35
CA ASN A 271 -17.66 7.72 -1.82
C ASN A 271 -17.46 6.21 -2.04
N ASN A 272 -16.26 5.69 -1.79
CA ASN A 272 -15.93 4.29 -1.97
C ASN A 272 -15.43 3.68 -0.67
N HIS A 273 -15.73 2.40 -0.50
CA HIS A 273 -15.16 1.52 0.52
C HIS A 273 -13.67 1.32 0.31
N TRP A 274 -12.99 0.92 1.38
CA TRP A 274 -11.55 0.73 1.39
C TRP A 274 -11.20 -0.74 1.59
N LEU A 275 -10.20 -1.23 0.86
CA LEU A 275 -9.63 -2.55 1.07
C LEU A 275 -8.13 -2.44 1.32
N PHE A 276 -7.72 -2.61 2.58
CA PHE A 276 -6.33 -2.63 3.02
C PHE A 276 -5.74 -4.03 2.88
N LEU A 277 -4.61 -4.15 2.19
CA LEU A 277 -3.93 -5.40 1.90
C LEU A 277 -2.47 -5.29 2.30
N GLY A 278 -2.01 -6.18 3.19
CA GLY A 278 -0.60 -6.24 3.57
C GLY A 278 -0.12 -5.06 4.43
N HIS A 279 -1.05 -4.39 5.13
CA HIS A 279 -0.73 -3.36 6.10
C HIS A 279 -0.71 -3.91 7.52
N SER A 280 0.19 -3.37 8.34
CA SER A 280 0.14 -3.51 9.78
C SER A 280 -0.57 -2.30 10.37
N PHE A 281 -1.65 -2.52 11.13
CA PHE A 281 -2.35 -1.42 11.82
C PHE A 281 -1.53 -0.83 12.99
N LYS A 282 -0.35 -1.39 13.27
CA LYS A 282 0.63 -0.77 14.17
C LYS A 282 1.34 0.40 13.49
N ASP A 283 1.40 0.42 12.15
CA ASP A 283 2.14 1.41 11.39
C ASP A 283 1.53 2.81 11.60
N LEU A 284 2.36 3.78 11.99
CA LEU A 284 1.88 5.14 12.33
C LEU A 284 1.13 5.77 11.16
N HIS A 285 1.66 5.64 9.95
CA HIS A 285 1.06 6.23 8.76
C HIS A 285 -0.34 5.70 8.47
N ILE A 286 -0.60 4.41 8.72
CA ILE A 286 -1.93 3.82 8.57
C ILE A 286 -2.87 4.34 9.64
N ARG A 287 -2.42 4.44 10.89
CA ARG A 287 -3.24 5.01 11.97
C ARG A 287 -3.61 6.48 11.70
N LEU A 288 -2.64 7.28 11.26
CA LEU A 288 -2.87 8.67 10.88
C LEU A 288 -3.82 8.78 9.69
N PHE A 289 -3.65 7.93 8.67
CA PHE A 289 -4.52 7.92 7.50
C PHE A 289 -5.97 7.56 7.84
N LEU A 290 -6.16 6.50 8.65
CA LEU A 290 -7.49 6.07 9.11
C LEU A 290 -8.16 7.13 9.98
N GLN A 291 -7.39 7.77 10.87
CA GLN A 291 -7.89 8.89 11.67
C GLN A 291 -8.37 10.03 10.76
N HIS A 292 -7.59 10.41 9.74
CA HIS A 292 -8.00 11.45 8.80
C HIS A 292 -9.22 11.08 7.98
N LEU A 293 -9.29 9.83 7.50
CA LEU A 293 -10.50 9.34 6.82
C LEU A 293 -11.71 9.48 7.73
N HIS A 294 -11.61 8.99 8.97
CA HIS A 294 -12.67 9.08 9.96
C HIS A 294 -13.10 10.53 10.23
N ASP A 295 -12.14 11.44 10.45
CA ASP A 295 -12.39 12.86 10.72
C ASP A 295 -12.95 13.61 9.51
N SER A 296 -12.59 13.19 8.29
CA SER A 296 -13.08 13.77 7.03
C SER A 296 -14.51 13.34 6.69
N TYR A 297 -15.01 12.26 7.31
CA TYR A 297 -16.39 11.83 7.12
C TYR A 297 -17.33 12.66 7.99
N ASP A 298 -18.02 13.58 7.32
CA ASP A 298 -19.05 14.42 7.92
C ASP A 298 -20.12 13.54 8.61
N SER A 299 -20.26 13.70 9.92
CA SER A 299 -21.10 12.88 10.81
C SER A 299 -22.60 12.84 10.44
N GLY A 300 -23.04 13.62 9.45
CA GLY A 300 -24.41 13.67 8.95
C GLY A 300 -24.72 12.83 7.70
N LYS A 301 -23.73 12.21 7.03
CA LYS A 301 -24.00 11.37 5.85
C LYS A 301 -24.38 9.95 6.26
N ASN A 302 -25.57 9.49 5.83
CA ASN A 302 -26.10 8.15 6.11
C ASN A 302 -25.28 6.97 5.50
N ASN A 303 -24.23 7.24 4.74
CA ASN A 303 -23.49 6.20 4.03
C ASN A 303 -21.98 6.40 4.15
N LYS A 304 -21.45 6.14 5.34
CA LYS A 304 -20.01 6.13 5.57
C LYS A 304 -19.35 4.97 4.82
N PRO A 305 -18.18 5.17 4.22
CA PRO A 305 -17.40 4.08 3.66
C PRO A 305 -17.04 3.01 4.68
N LYS A 306 -17.33 1.76 4.35
CA LYS A 306 -16.78 0.61 5.05
C LYS A 306 -15.28 0.51 4.77
N ILE A 307 -14.54 0.15 5.80
CA ILE A 307 -13.11 -0.13 5.70
C ILE A 307 -12.90 -1.62 5.94
N PHE A 308 -12.38 -2.34 4.95
CA PHE A 308 -12.01 -3.74 5.03
C PHE A 308 -10.50 -3.87 5.12
N ALA A 309 -10.02 -4.84 5.88
CA ALA A 309 -8.60 -5.14 5.92
C ALA A 309 -8.32 -6.62 6.09
N ILE A 310 -7.47 -7.15 5.20
CA ILE A 310 -7.00 -8.53 5.28
C ILE A 310 -5.77 -8.56 6.19
N THR A 311 -5.87 -9.27 7.31
CA THR A 311 -4.83 -9.30 8.35
C THR A 311 -4.41 -10.73 8.64
N ARG A 312 -3.11 -10.97 8.84
CA ARG A 312 -2.59 -12.24 9.36
C ARG A 312 -2.87 -12.37 10.86
N GLY A 313 -3.20 -13.57 11.32
CA GLY A 313 -3.31 -13.92 12.74
C GLY A 313 -4.72 -13.87 13.36
N SER A 314 -4.94 -14.74 14.35
CA SER A 314 -6.25 -14.99 14.98
C SER A 314 -6.56 -14.10 16.19
N ASN A 315 -5.57 -13.42 16.78
CA ASN A 315 -5.71 -12.86 18.13
C ASN A 315 -6.10 -11.36 18.19
N VAL A 316 -6.28 -10.72 17.02
CA VAL A 316 -6.96 -9.41 16.93
C VAL A 316 -8.49 -9.55 16.85
N GLN A 317 -9.00 -10.79 16.96
CA GLN A 317 -10.42 -11.05 17.05
C GLN A 317 -10.97 -10.58 18.42
N ARG A 318 -11.59 -9.40 18.41
CA ARG A 318 -12.89 -9.05 19.06
C ARG A 318 -12.92 -7.60 19.55
N ILE A 319 -11.80 -7.05 20.01
CA ILE A 319 -11.75 -5.70 20.61
C ILE A 319 -11.66 -4.59 19.55
N LEU A 320 -10.94 -4.80 18.43
CA LEU A 320 -10.81 -3.79 17.37
C LEU A 320 -11.90 -3.84 16.30
N ARG A 321 -12.64 -4.96 16.18
CA ARG A 321 -13.73 -5.14 15.19
C ARG A 321 -14.93 -4.21 15.41
N ILE A 322 -15.06 -3.57 16.57
CA ILE A 322 -16.29 -2.87 16.98
C ILE A 322 -16.07 -1.37 17.24
N SER A 323 -14.85 -0.90 17.51
CA SER A 323 -14.66 0.47 17.98
C SER A 323 -14.57 1.54 16.89
N GLN A 324 -14.38 1.20 15.60
CA GLN A 324 -14.07 2.21 14.56
C GLN A 324 -14.61 1.92 13.13
N GLU A 325 -15.64 1.10 12.95
CA GLU A 325 -16.19 0.81 11.59
C GLU A 325 -15.17 0.13 10.63
N ILE A 326 -14.08 -0.44 11.18
CA ILE A 326 -13.06 -1.19 10.44
C ILE A 326 -13.31 -2.70 10.56
N HIS A 327 -13.57 -3.35 9.42
CA HIS A 327 -13.77 -4.78 9.27
C HIS A 327 -12.44 -5.50 9.07
N LEU A 328 -11.82 -5.89 10.19
CA LEU A 328 -10.62 -6.74 10.18
C LEU A 328 -11.01 -8.18 9.86
N ILE A 329 -10.44 -8.72 8.78
CA ILE A 329 -10.69 -10.06 8.25
C ILE A 329 -9.42 -10.90 8.49
N PRO A 330 -9.41 -11.77 9.51
CA PRO A 330 -8.27 -12.61 9.82
C PRO A 330 -8.19 -13.74 8.79
N CYS A 331 -7.41 -13.51 7.73
CA CYS A 331 -7.25 -14.42 6.61
C CYS A 331 -5.82 -14.31 6.08
N GLU A 332 -5.22 -15.45 5.77
CA GLU A 332 -3.95 -15.47 5.04
C GLU A 332 -4.16 -14.91 3.63
N MET A 333 -3.17 -14.16 3.14
CA MET A 333 -3.28 -13.48 1.84
C MET A 333 -3.54 -14.49 0.71
N ASP A 334 -2.84 -15.64 0.72
CA ASP A 334 -3.01 -16.67 -0.31
C ASP A 334 -4.44 -17.23 -0.32
N ARG A 335 -5.00 -17.51 0.85
CA ARG A 335 -6.41 -17.93 0.97
C ARG A 335 -7.37 -16.85 0.46
N PHE A 336 -7.11 -15.58 0.77
CA PHE A 336 -7.94 -14.49 0.24
C PHE A 336 -7.84 -14.40 -1.29
N VAL A 337 -6.65 -14.61 -1.86
CA VAL A 337 -6.45 -14.67 -3.32
C VAL A 337 -7.22 -15.84 -3.92
N ASP A 338 -7.15 -17.03 -3.32
CA ASP A 338 -7.87 -18.21 -3.80
C ASP A 338 -9.39 -17.98 -3.84
N GLU A 339 -9.96 -17.34 -2.82
CA GLU A 339 -11.39 -17.00 -2.80
C GLU A 339 -11.74 -15.90 -3.82
N LEU A 340 -10.88 -14.89 -3.96
CA LEU A 340 -11.06 -13.79 -4.92
C LEU A 340 -10.99 -14.29 -6.37
N CYS A 341 -10.06 -15.20 -6.66
CA CYS A 341 -9.84 -15.76 -7.99
C CYS A 341 -10.69 -17.00 -8.29
N GLY A 342 -11.11 -17.77 -7.28
CA GLY A 342 -11.93 -18.97 -7.47
C GLY A 342 -13.36 -18.64 -7.90
N LEU A 343 -13.94 -17.56 -7.36
CA LEU A 343 -15.24 -17.04 -7.81
C LEU A 343 -15.21 -16.45 -9.23
N GLU A 344 -14.02 -16.18 -9.75
CA GLU A 344 -13.83 -15.71 -11.12
C GLU A 344 -13.89 -16.87 -12.14
N GLU A 345 -13.43 -18.06 -11.79
CA GLU A 345 -13.40 -19.23 -12.70
C GLU A 345 -14.77 -19.91 -12.81
N GLU A 346 -15.57 -19.94 -11.74
CA GLU A 346 -16.94 -20.49 -11.77
C GLU A 346 -17.90 -19.71 -12.69
N LYS A 347 -17.57 -18.45 -13.04
CA LYS A 347 -18.38 -17.62 -13.96
C LYS A 347 -18.00 -17.79 -15.43
N GLU A 348 -16.90 -18.47 -15.73
CA GLU A 348 -16.45 -18.82 -17.09
C GLU A 348 -16.98 -20.20 -17.52
N GLU A 349 -18.21 -20.57 -17.16
CA GLU A 349 -18.85 -21.74 -17.79
C GLU A 349 -18.96 -21.51 -19.32
N PRO A 350 -18.62 -22.52 -20.13
CA PRO A 350 -18.57 -22.37 -21.57
C PRO A 350 -20.00 -22.16 -22.09
N ASN A 351 -20.26 -20.96 -22.61
CA ASN A 351 -21.34 -20.76 -23.57
C ASN A 351 -21.11 -21.75 -24.72
N THR A 352 -21.82 -22.88 -24.65
CA THR A 352 -21.84 -23.96 -25.63
C THR A 352 -23.05 -23.81 -26.52
#